data_AF-A0AAV2LK52-F1
#
_entry.id   AF-A0AAV2LK52-F1
#
_cell.length_a   1.000
_cell.length_b   1.000
_cell.length_c   1.000
_cell.angle_alpha   90.00
_cell.angle_beta   90.00
_cell.angle_gamma   90.00
#
_symmetry.space_group_name_H-M   'P 1'
#
loop_
_entity.id
_entity.type
_entity.pdbx_description
1 polymer ?
#
loop_
_entity_poly.entity_id
_entity_poly.type
_entity_poly.pdbx_seq_one_letter_code
_entity_poly.pdbx_strand_id
1 'polypeptide(L)'
;MVEPAAAGLGIDLTPLDRYEPSRAKVCASVRWLLHKVREPIPEELCDPLSTDHCGEQQLKPVLSHLLLSQPPYAQAVPGRQAGAPGDTASLLQLLNKKGISVRTEQGAVTETELSHAPLALKAHLALVDALMALAAQDTLEQVQMATEAEVGVGAPWENALLFWVNKVSCYL
;
A
#
# COMPACT_ATOMS: atom_id res chain seq x y z
N MET A 1 -11.83 43.83 -9.60
CA MET A 1 -10.45 43.43 -9.30
C MET A 1 -10.57 42.35 -8.24
N VAL A 2 -10.59 41.09 -8.67
CA VAL A 2 -10.74 39.93 -7.78
C VAL A 2 -9.33 39.47 -7.45
N GLU A 3 -9.00 39.51 -6.17
CA GLU A 3 -7.74 39.00 -5.61
C GLU A 3 -7.64 37.50 -5.90
N PRO A 4 -6.55 37.00 -6.50
CA PRO A 4 -6.38 35.56 -6.69
C PRO A 4 -6.14 34.94 -5.31
N ALA A 5 -7.07 34.10 -4.87
CA ALA A 5 -6.90 33.27 -3.69
C ALA A 5 -5.59 32.49 -3.84
N ALA A 6 -4.67 32.74 -2.91
CA ALA A 6 -3.44 31.97 -2.80
C ALA A 6 -3.83 30.49 -2.72
N ALA A 7 -3.50 29.74 -3.78
CA ALA A 7 -3.45 28.29 -3.75
C ALA A 7 -2.29 27.90 -2.84
N GLY A 8 -2.50 28.05 -1.53
CA GLY A 8 -1.64 27.44 -0.54
C GLY A 8 -1.71 25.94 -0.75
N LEU A 9 -0.54 25.30 -0.79
CA LEU A 9 -0.35 23.88 -0.55
C LEU A 9 -0.79 23.56 0.89
N GLY A 10 -2.06 23.83 1.20
CA GLY A 10 -2.67 23.55 2.47
C GLY A 10 -2.79 22.05 2.55
N ILE A 11 -1.96 21.44 3.39
CA ILE A 11 -2.17 20.08 3.83
C ILE A 11 -3.52 20.10 4.56
N ASP A 12 -4.57 19.66 3.88
CA ASP A 12 -5.92 19.53 4.43
C ASP A 12 -5.93 18.32 5.38
N LEU A 13 -5.48 18.57 6.61
CA LEU A 13 -5.43 17.57 7.66
C LEU A 13 -6.85 17.37 8.21
N THR A 14 -7.43 16.21 7.92
CA THR A 14 -8.70 15.81 8.54
C THR A 14 -8.51 15.69 10.06
N PRO A 15 -9.33 16.39 10.88
CA PRO A 15 -9.29 16.24 12.33
C PRO A 15 -9.46 14.79 12.78
N LEU A 16 -8.81 14.41 13.89
CA LEU A 16 -8.78 13.02 14.34
C LEU A 16 -10.18 12.48 14.70
N ASP A 17 -11.09 13.33 15.17
CA ASP A 17 -12.50 13.01 15.45
C ASP A 17 -13.31 12.64 14.20
N ARG A 18 -12.80 12.97 13.01
CA ARG A 18 -13.42 12.67 11.70
C ARG A 18 -12.57 11.72 10.88
N TYR A 19 -11.47 11.23 11.44
CA TYR A 19 -10.58 10.30 10.77
C TYR A 19 -11.22 8.92 10.74
N GLU A 20 -11.50 8.44 9.54
CA GLU A 20 -12.02 7.10 9.29
C GLU A 20 -10.86 6.17 8.89
N PRO A 21 -10.34 5.31 9.79
CA PRO A 21 -9.14 4.52 9.52
C PRO A 21 -9.33 3.55 8.36
N SER A 22 -10.50 2.92 8.28
CA SER A 22 -10.84 1.99 7.20
C SER A 22 -10.82 2.68 5.83
N ARG A 23 -11.39 3.89 5.76
CA ARG A 23 -11.39 4.72 4.55
C ARG A 23 -9.97 5.10 4.15
N ALA A 24 -9.21 5.63 5.11
CA ALA A 24 -7.84 6.07 4.88
C ALA A 24 -6.96 4.90 4.40
N LYS A 25 -7.13 3.72 4.99
CA LYS A 25 -6.43 2.49 4.59
C LYS A 25 -6.70 2.12 3.14
N VAL A 26 -7.97 2.04 2.73
CA VAL A 26 -8.33 1.72 1.34
C VAL A 26 -7.73 2.76 0.39
N CYS A 27 -7.89 4.05 0.70
CA CYS A 27 -7.38 5.13 -0.13
C CYS A 27 -5.87 5.09 -0.31
N ALA A 28 -5.13 4.94 0.79
CA ALA A 28 -3.67 4.88 0.76
C ALA A 28 -3.17 3.65 -0.01
N SER A 29 -3.71 2.47 0.28
CA SER A 29 -3.30 1.22 -0.37
C SER A 29 -3.55 1.26 -1.88
N VAL A 30 -4.74 1.70 -2.31
CA VAL A 30 -5.06 1.76 -3.74
C VAL A 30 -4.22 2.81 -4.47
N ARG A 31 -4.04 4.01 -3.89
CA ARG A 31 -3.20 5.05 -4.49
C ARG A 31 -1.74 4.61 -4.62
N TRP A 32 -1.20 3.99 -3.58
CA TRP A 32 0.16 3.46 -3.62
C TRP A 32 0.31 2.43 -4.74
N LEU A 33 -0.63 1.49 -4.84
CA LEU A 33 -0.62 0.48 -5.90
C LEU A 33 -0.69 1.14 -7.28
N LEU A 34 -1.63 2.06 -7.50
CA LEU A 34 -1.79 2.77 -8.78
C LEU A 34 -0.51 3.50 -9.18
N HIS A 35 0.13 4.21 -8.24
CA HIS A 35 1.40 4.89 -8.48
C HIS A 35 2.51 3.92 -8.92
N LYS A 36 2.53 2.70 -8.38
CA LYS A 36 3.51 1.68 -8.79
C LYS A 36 3.24 1.09 -10.17
N VAL A 37 1.97 0.97 -10.56
CA VAL A 37 1.60 0.26 -11.80
C VAL A 37 1.35 1.20 -12.98
N ARG A 38 1.09 2.48 -12.70
CA ARG A 38 0.62 3.46 -13.68
C ARG A 38 1.08 4.86 -13.30
N GLU A 39 1.84 5.49 -14.18
CA GLU A 39 2.08 6.93 -14.13
C GLU A 39 1.80 7.55 -15.50
N PRO A 40 1.00 8.64 -15.58
CA PRO A 40 0.27 9.30 -14.49
C PRO A 40 -1.04 8.58 -14.09
N ILE A 41 -1.52 8.83 -12.87
CA ILE A 41 -2.82 8.33 -12.38
C ILE A 41 -3.94 9.24 -12.93
N PRO A 42 -4.95 8.72 -13.65
CA PRO A 42 -6.10 9.50 -14.09
C PRO A 42 -6.85 10.13 -12.91
N GLU A 43 -7.38 11.35 -13.09
CA GLU A 43 -8.11 12.08 -12.04
C GLU A 43 -9.30 11.29 -11.48
N GLU A 44 -9.95 10.48 -12.32
CA GLU A 44 -11.09 9.65 -11.92
C GLU A 44 -10.69 8.56 -10.91
N LEU A 45 -9.41 8.18 -10.88
CA LEU A 45 -8.85 7.19 -9.96
C LEU A 45 -8.11 7.83 -8.77
N CYS A 46 -8.00 9.17 -8.72
CA CYS A 46 -7.38 9.87 -7.61
C CYS A 46 -8.16 9.68 -6.30
N ASP A 47 -9.50 9.69 -6.32
CA ASP A 47 -10.31 9.21 -5.20
C ASP A 47 -10.80 7.78 -5.50
N PRO A 48 -10.32 6.75 -4.78
CA PRO A 48 -10.69 5.38 -5.09
C PRO A 48 -12.11 5.02 -4.62
N LEU A 49 -12.72 5.81 -3.74
CA LEU A 49 -14.04 5.53 -3.19
C LEU A 49 -15.10 6.39 -3.88
N SER A 50 -16.31 5.84 -3.97
CA SER A 50 -17.52 6.56 -4.38
C SER A 50 -18.64 6.23 -3.41
N THR A 51 -19.47 7.23 -3.12
CA THR A 51 -20.70 7.02 -2.36
C THR A 51 -21.75 6.43 -3.28
N ASP A 52 -22.34 5.31 -2.87
CA ASP A 52 -23.44 4.68 -3.60
C ASP A 52 -24.80 5.36 -3.32
N HIS A 53 -25.88 4.81 -3.88
CA HIS A 53 -27.23 5.33 -3.70
C HIS A 53 -27.78 5.14 -2.28
N CYS A 54 -27.13 4.32 -1.45
CA CYS A 54 -27.47 4.09 -0.05
C CYS A 54 -26.67 5.00 0.89
N GLY A 55 -25.71 5.77 0.37
CA GLY A 55 -24.80 6.58 1.18
C GLY A 55 -23.56 5.84 1.66
N GLU A 56 -23.38 4.57 1.27
CA GLU A 56 -22.24 3.76 1.68
C GLU A 56 -21.04 4.04 0.76
N GLN A 57 -19.84 4.13 1.33
CA GLN A 57 -18.63 4.26 0.55
C GLN A 57 -18.19 2.90 0.01
N GLN A 58 -18.09 2.81 -1.31
CA GLN A 58 -17.64 1.61 -2.00
C GLN A 58 -16.45 1.92 -2.90
N LEU A 59 -15.61 0.91 -3.11
CA LEU A 59 -14.55 1.00 -4.10
C LEU A 59 -15.19 1.19 -5.48
N LYS A 60 -14.71 2.17 -6.25
CA LYS A 60 -15.21 2.44 -7.60
C LYS A 60 -15.15 1.15 -8.44
N PRO A 61 -16.19 0.82 -9.23
CA PRO A 61 -16.24 -0.43 -9.99
C PRO A 61 -15.01 -0.68 -10.87
N VAL A 62 -14.48 0.36 -11.52
CA VAL A 62 -13.26 0.29 -12.34
C VAL A 62 -12.04 -0.21 -11.56
N LEU A 63 -11.93 0.15 -10.28
CA LEU A 63 -10.85 -0.31 -9.41
C LEU A 63 -11.10 -1.74 -8.95
N SER A 64 -12.34 -2.11 -8.61
CA SER A 64 -12.69 -3.50 -8.31
C SER A 64 -12.35 -4.43 -9.48
N HIS A 65 -12.67 -4.03 -10.71
CA HIS A 65 -12.28 -4.78 -11.92
C HIS A 65 -10.77 -4.83 -12.11
N LEU A 66 -10.05 -3.72 -11.91
CA LEU A 66 -8.60 -3.71 -11.97
C LEU A 66 -7.97 -4.69 -10.98
N LEU A 67 -8.41 -4.67 -9.72
CA LEU A 67 -7.89 -5.54 -8.66
C LEU A 67 -8.18 -7.03 -8.92
N LEU A 68 -9.31 -7.35 -9.57
CA LEU A 68 -9.65 -8.72 -9.99
C LEU A 68 -8.94 -9.16 -11.28
N SER A 69 -8.52 -8.22 -12.13
CA SER A 69 -7.96 -8.52 -13.46
C SER A 69 -6.59 -9.20 -13.45
N GLN A 70 -5.84 -9.12 -12.33
CA GLN A 70 -4.61 -9.85 -11.99
C GLN A 70 -3.20 -9.43 -12.48
N PRO A 71 -2.95 -8.57 -13.47
CA PRO A 71 -1.59 -8.01 -13.71
C PRO A 71 -1.05 -6.91 -12.77
N PRO A 72 -1.84 -6.14 -11.98
CA PRO A 72 -1.28 -4.95 -11.32
C PRO A 72 -0.36 -5.31 -10.13
N TYR A 73 -0.62 -6.38 -9.40
CA TYR A 73 0.22 -6.73 -8.24
C TYR A 73 1.64 -7.14 -8.62
N ALA A 74 1.78 -7.90 -9.70
CA ALA A 74 3.08 -8.30 -10.23
C ALA A 74 3.93 -7.09 -10.66
N GLN A 75 3.31 -6.09 -11.28
CA GLN A 75 3.97 -4.85 -11.70
C GLN A 75 4.42 -3.98 -10.52
N ALA A 76 3.77 -4.10 -9.36
CA ALA A 76 4.14 -3.37 -8.15
C ALA A 76 5.32 -3.99 -7.40
N VAL A 77 5.80 -5.17 -7.81
CA VAL A 77 7.00 -5.80 -7.25
C VAL A 77 8.24 -4.94 -7.60
N PRO A 78 9.11 -4.64 -6.62
CA PRO A 78 10.34 -3.88 -6.88
C PRO A 78 11.23 -4.53 -7.95
N GLY A 79 11.77 -3.72 -8.87
CA GLY A 79 12.44 -4.19 -10.09
C GLY A 79 13.70 -5.05 -9.90
N ARG A 80 14.27 -5.13 -8.69
CA ARG A 80 15.41 -6.01 -8.40
C ARG A 80 15.03 -7.45 -8.05
N GLN A 81 13.75 -7.73 -7.87
CA GLN A 81 13.29 -9.10 -7.65
C GLN A 81 13.33 -9.83 -9.00
N ALA A 82 14.44 -10.54 -9.26
CA ALA A 82 14.64 -11.28 -10.51
C ALA A 82 13.49 -12.28 -10.73
N GLY A 83 12.78 -12.15 -11.84
CA GLY A 83 11.64 -13.01 -12.20
C GLY A 83 10.33 -12.60 -11.52
N ALA A 84 9.88 -11.36 -11.77
CA ALA A 84 8.58 -10.88 -11.29
C ALA A 84 7.48 -11.94 -11.56
N PRO A 85 6.67 -12.28 -10.54
CA PRO A 85 5.73 -13.38 -10.61
C PRO A 85 4.68 -13.11 -11.70
N GLY A 86 4.46 -14.10 -12.58
CA GLY A 86 3.48 -13.99 -13.66
C GLY A 86 2.02 -14.13 -13.21
N ASP A 87 1.80 -14.68 -12.01
CA ASP A 87 0.50 -14.92 -11.38
C ASP A 87 0.53 -14.63 -9.87
N THR A 88 -0.65 -14.57 -9.25
CA THR A 88 -0.77 -14.35 -7.79
C THR A 88 -0.19 -15.46 -6.96
N ALA A 89 -0.28 -16.72 -7.41
CA ALA A 89 0.30 -17.85 -6.68
C ALA A 89 1.82 -17.69 -6.51
N SER A 90 2.53 -17.36 -7.60
CA SER A 90 3.96 -17.09 -7.59
C SER A 90 4.30 -15.86 -6.76
N LEU A 91 3.42 -14.85 -6.74
CA LEU A 91 3.59 -13.66 -5.91
C LEU A 91 3.50 -13.97 -4.41
N LEU A 92 2.50 -14.74 -3.99
CA LEU A 92 2.37 -15.19 -2.60
C LEU A 92 3.58 -16.02 -2.17
N GLN A 93 4.09 -16.89 -3.06
CA GLN A 93 5.31 -17.65 -2.80
C GLN A 93 6.55 -16.77 -2.66
N LEU A 94 6.71 -15.75 -3.53
CA LEU A 94 7.80 -14.79 -3.45
C LEU A 94 7.79 -14.04 -2.11
N LEU A 95 6.63 -13.52 -1.70
CA LEU A 95 6.47 -12.81 -0.44
C LEU A 95 6.82 -13.72 0.75
N ASN A 96 6.33 -14.96 0.74
CA ASN A 96 6.67 -15.93 1.78
C ASN A 96 8.17 -16.25 1.84
N LYS A 97 8.85 -16.39 0.70
CA LYS A 97 10.32 -16.57 0.63
C LYS A 97 11.09 -15.37 1.19
N LYS A 98 10.53 -14.17 1.11
CA LYS A 98 11.06 -12.95 1.71
C LYS A 98 10.68 -12.78 3.19
N GLY A 99 10.02 -13.77 3.78
CA GLY A 99 9.56 -13.73 5.17
C GLY A 99 8.36 -12.81 5.40
N ILE A 100 7.70 -12.34 4.34
CA ILE A 100 6.52 -11.49 4.43
C ILE A 100 5.28 -12.35 4.27
N SER A 101 4.42 -12.34 5.28
CA SER A 101 3.19 -13.11 5.24
C SER A 101 1.98 -12.24 4.88
N VAL A 102 1.18 -12.71 3.92
CA VAL A 102 -0.07 -12.07 3.51
C VAL A 102 -1.22 -12.65 4.34
N ARG A 103 -1.74 -11.88 5.30
CA ARG A 103 -2.79 -12.34 6.23
C ARG A 103 -3.83 -11.28 6.50
N THR A 104 -5.06 -11.73 6.74
CA THR A 104 -6.17 -10.96 7.29
C THR A 104 -6.49 -11.46 8.71
N GLU A 105 -7.51 -10.88 9.35
CA GLU A 105 -8.04 -11.39 10.63
C GLU A 105 -8.61 -12.81 10.51
N GLN A 106 -8.99 -13.23 9.31
CA GLN A 106 -9.58 -14.54 9.02
C GLN A 106 -8.54 -15.62 8.71
N GLY A 107 -7.28 -15.25 8.46
CA GLY A 107 -6.20 -16.20 8.19
C GLY A 107 -5.25 -15.76 7.08
N ALA A 108 -4.48 -16.72 6.56
CA ALA A 108 -3.58 -16.49 5.44
C ALA A 108 -4.38 -16.30 4.15
N VAL A 109 -4.01 -15.27 3.37
CA VAL A 109 -4.68 -14.95 2.11
C VAL A 109 -4.32 -16.00 1.05
N THR A 110 -5.35 -16.44 0.34
CA THR A 110 -5.27 -17.44 -0.72
C THR A 110 -5.54 -16.82 -2.11
N GLU A 111 -5.08 -17.48 -3.16
CA GLU A 111 -5.40 -17.11 -4.55
C GLU A 111 -6.91 -17.13 -4.81
N THR A 112 -7.63 -18.06 -4.18
CA THR A 112 -9.09 -18.15 -4.26
C THR A 112 -9.79 -16.93 -3.71
N GLU A 113 -9.28 -16.31 -2.64
CA GLU A 113 -9.84 -15.06 -2.13
C GLU A 113 -9.53 -13.88 -3.07
N LEU A 114 -8.33 -13.85 -3.66
CA LEU A 114 -7.89 -12.79 -4.57
C LEU A 114 -8.53 -12.86 -5.97
N SER A 115 -9.24 -13.94 -6.28
CA SER A 115 -10.01 -14.14 -7.51
C SER A 115 -11.52 -14.19 -7.26
N HIS A 116 -11.96 -14.09 -5.99
CA HIS A 116 -13.37 -14.14 -5.63
C HIS A 116 -14.14 -12.92 -6.16
N ALA A 117 -15.33 -13.17 -6.71
CA ALA A 117 -16.30 -12.15 -7.09
C ALA A 117 -17.59 -12.40 -6.30
N PRO A 118 -18.06 -11.45 -5.45
CA PRO A 118 -17.58 -10.07 -5.28
C PRO A 118 -16.18 -9.94 -4.65
N LEU A 119 -15.48 -8.82 -4.92
CA LEU A 119 -14.10 -8.58 -4.50
C LEU A 119 -13.92 -8.77 -2.98
N ALA A 120 -13.03 -9.70 -2.59
CA ALA A 120 -12.61 -9.85 -1.20
C ALA A 120 -11.63 -8.72 -0.79
N LEU A 121 -12.14 -7.49 -0.65
CA LEU A 121 -11.32 -6.27 -0.50
C LEU A 121 -10.23 -6.39 0.59
N LYS A 122 -10.55 -6.99 1.75
CA LYS A 122 -9.57 -7.19 2.84
C LYS A 122 -8.37 -8.04 2.40
N ALA A 123 -8.58 -9.08 1.61
CA ALA A 123 -7.50 -9.92 1.09
C ALA A 123 -6.58 -9.13 0.13
N HIS A 124 -7.17 -8.31 -0.73
CA HIS A 124 -6.41 -7.44 -1.63
C HIS A 124 -5.61 -6.38 -0.86
N LEU A 125 -6.20 -5.75 0.17
CA LEU A 125 -5.47 -4.79 1.01
C LEU A 125 -4.28 -5.45 1.72
N ALA A 126 -4.46 -6.66 2.25
CA ALA A 126 -3.37 -7.41 2.88
C ALA A 126 -2.24 -7.74 1.90
N LEU A 127 -2.58 -8.06 0.64
CA LEU A 127 -1.58 -8.27 -0.40
C LEU A 127 -0.81 -6.98 -0.74
N VAL A 128 -1.51 -5.85 -0.83
CA VAL A 128 -0.89 -4.54 -1.07
C VAL A 128 0.03 -4.15 0.10
N ASP A 129 -0.36 -4.43 1.34
CA ASP A 129 0.49 -4.20 2.52
C ASP A 129 1.78 -5.03 2.48
N ALA A 130 1.66 -6.30 2.07
CA ALA A 130 2.82 -7.15 1.89
C ALA A 130 3.76 -6.65 0.78
N LEU A 131 3.20 -6.14 -0.33
CA LEU A 131 3.98 -5.51 -1.40
C LEU A 131 4.66 -4.21 -0.94
N MET A 132 3.98 -3.39 -0.12
CA MET A 132 4.56 -2.20 0.50
C MET A 132 5.73 -2.57 1.42
N ALA A 133 5.56 -3.59 2.27
CA ALA A 133 6.63 -4.10 3.12
C ALA A 133 7.81 -4.63 2.30
N LEU A 134 7.53 -5.33 1.19
CA LEU A 134 8.56 -5.80 0.27
C LEU A 134 9.33 -4.62 -0.32
N ALA A 135 8.64 -3.56 -0.76
CA ALA A 135 9.28 -2.35 -1.30
C ALA A 135 10.09 -1.57 -0.25
N ALA A 136 9.63 -1.57 1.01
CA ALA A 136 10.36 -0.96 2.12
C ALA A 136 11.65 -1.74 2.43
N GLN A 137 11.55 -3.08 2.60
CA GLN A 137 12.73 -3.96 2.66
C GLN A 137 13.65 -3.73 1.46
N ASP A 138 13.06 -3.52 0.29
CA ASP A 138 13.78 -3.28 -0.94
C ASP A 138 14.71 -2.08 -0.84
N THR A 139 14.12 -0.97 -0.46
CA THR A 139 14.82 0.31 -0.34
C THR A 139 15.89 0.25 0.75
N LEU A 140 15.62 -0.43 1.86
CA LEU A 140 16.49 -0.42 3.03
C LEU A 140 17.69 -1.35 2.92
N GLU A 141 17.60 -2.45 2.17
CA GLU A 141 18.78 -3.28 1.86
C GLU A 141 19.85 -2.50 1.08
N GLN A 142 19.49 -1.37 0.43
CA GLN A 142 20.46 -0.50 -0.25
C GLN A 142 21.17 0.48 0.69
N VAL A 143 20.71 0.59 1.93
CA VAL A 143 21.25 1.54 2.92
C VAL A 143 22.10 0.77 3.92
N GLN A 144 23.31 1.27 4.19
CA GLN A 144 24.16 0.69 5.23
C GLN A 144 23.53 0.97 6.60
N MET A 145 23.17 -0.09 7.31
CA MET A 145 22.55 0.03 8.64
C MET A 145 23.58 0.24 9.73
N ALA A 146 23.25 1.15 10.64
CA ALA A 146 23.98 1.32 11.88
C ALA A 146 23.75 0.07 12.74
N THR A 147 24.82 -0.48 13.32
CA THR A 147 24.76 -1.71 14.14
C THR A 147 23.80 -1.58 15.33
N GLU A 148 23.57 -0.35 15.81
CA GLU A 148 22.62 -0.07 16.89
C GLU A 148 21.15 -0.28 16.50
N ALA A 149 20.83 -0.33 15.20
CA ALA A 149 19.47 -0.56 14.71
C ALA A 149 19.06 -2.05 14.71
N GLU A 150 19.98 -2.98 14.97
CA GLU A 150 19.68 -4.43 14.95
C GLU A 150 18.98 -4.94 16.23
N VAL A 151 18.87 -4.11 17.27
CA VAL A 151 18.51 -4.56 18.64
C VAL A 151 17.00 -4.41 18.96
N GLY A 152 16.14 -4.19 17.96
CA GLY A 152 14.70 -3.98 18.17
C GLY A 152 13.84 -5.25 18.12
N VAL A 153 12.59 -5.15 18.61
CA VAL A 153 11.60 -6.25 18.66
C VAL A 153 10.94 -6.52 17.28
N GLY A 154 11.03 -5.57 16.35
CA GLY A 154 10.44 -5.67 15.00
C GLY A 154 11.37 -6.30 13.96
N ALA A 155 10.92 -6.35 12.71
CA ALA A 155 11.77 -6.80 11.61
C ALA A 155 13.00 -5.86 11.47
N PRO A 156 14.18 -6.34 11.06
CA PRO A 156 15.40 -5.52 11.01
C PRO A 156 15.24 -4.20 10.23
N TRP A 157 14.47 -4.24 9.15
CA TRP A 157 14.16 -3.06 8.32
C TRP A 157 13.22 -2.05 9.01
N GLU A 158 12.34 -2.50 9.90
CA GLU A 158 11.47 -1.62 10.70
C GLU A 158 12.30 -0.88 11.74
N ASN A 159 13.18 -1.61 12.44
CA ASN A 159 14.08 -1.05 13.44
C ASN A 159 15.05 -0.02 12.81
N ALA A 160 15.57 -0.33 11.63
CA ALA A 160 16.32 0.58 10.78
C ALA A 160 15.58 1.89 10.51
N LEU A 161 14.37 1.83 9.95
CA LEU A 161 13.57 3.03 9.67
C LEU A 161 13.33 3.86 10.93
N LEU A 162 12.94 3.21 12.03
CA LEU A 162 12.70 3.89 13.31
C LEU A 162 13.96 4.58 13.82
N PHE A 163 15.13 3.94 13.72
CA PHE A 163 16.40 4.54 14.08
C PHE A 163 16.68 5.80 13.26
N TRP A 164 16.50 5.74 11.93
CA TRP A 164 16.69 6.89 11.05
C TRP A 164 15.72 8.03 11.36
N VAL A 165 14.43 7.74 11.54
CA VAL A 165 13.40 8.74 11.88
C VAL A 165 13.75 9.41 13.21
N ASN A 166 14.09 8.64 14.24
CA ASN A 166 14.51 9.19 15.53
C ASN A 166 15.76 10.06 15.40
N LYS A 167 16.76 9.60 14.65
CA LYS A 167 17.98 10.38 14.39
C LYS A 167 17.64 11.73 13.76
N VAL A 168 16.88 11.75 12.67
CA VAL A 168 16.51 12.99 11.97
C VAL A 168 15.64 13.90 12.84
N SER A 169 14.68 13.32 13.57
CA SER A 169 13.78 14.07 14.46
C SER A 169 14.49 14.70 15.66
N CYS A 170 15.63 14.16 16.10
CA CYS A 170 16.44 14.80 17.14
C CYS A 170 17.29 15.98 16.63
N TYR A 171 17.38 16.18 15.31
CA TYR A 171 18.09 17.32 14.69
C TYR A 171 17.15 18.43 14.20
N LEU A 172 15.84 18.28 14.39
CA LEU A 172 14.80 19.28 14.12
C LEU A 172 14.23 19.79 15.44
#